data_AF-A0A7S0H8X3-F1
#
_entry.id   AF-A0A7S0H8X3-F1
#
_cell.length_a   1.000
_cell.length_b   1.000
_cell.length_c   1.000
_cell.angle_alpha   90.00
_cell.angle_beta   90.00
_cell.angle_gamma   90.00
#
_symmetry.space_group_name_H-M   'P 1'
#
loop_
_entity.id
_entity.type
_entity.pdbx_description
1 polymer ?
#
loop_
_entity_poly.entity_id
_entity_poly.type
_entity_poly.pdbx_seq_one_letter_code
_entity_poly.pdbx_strand_id
1 'polypeptide(L)'
;TVKDLDVKFAGFSNPKLWKLERLLAGAPEALARAQKLPQEQQYRLIELLDPDTFTHYEFFLVKGEVQKKNWHEASEEEIYSAKAIRQAGIQPWPADRVFDQDYNLVQFTDAEYAFLQLCAQDPTVETFEYEEVEEPQAVKDIVAKMESPITKEEILRLLDLEFLFLQPSK
;
A
#
# COMPACT_ATOMS: atom_id res chain seq x y z
N THR A 1 7.18 31.02 0.43
CA THR A 1 7.09 30.20 1.67
C THR A 1 6.76 28.77 1.29
N VAL A 2 6.99 27.78 2.16
CA VAL A 2 6.64 26.36 1.85
C VAL A 2 5.15 26.20 1.49
N LYS A 3 4.27 27.09 1.98
CA LYS A 3 2.85 27.14 1.62
C LYS A 3 2.59 27.40 0.13
N ASP A 4 3.51 28.05 -0.56
CA ASP A 4 3.37 28.42 -1.98
C ASP A 4 3.81 27.28 -2.93
N LEU A 5 4.38 26.19 -2.39
CA LEU A 5 4.85 25.06 -3.18
C LEU A 5 3.74 24.04 -3.51
N ASP A 6 2.54 24.21 -2.92
CA ASP A 6 1.44 23.26 -3.01
C ASP A 6 1.87 21.82 -2.72
N VAL A 7 2.66 21.65 -1.65
CA VAL A 7 3.16 20.35 -1.21
C VAL A 7 2.44 19.92 0.07
N LYS A 8 2.01 18.66 0.11
CA LYS A 8 1.30 18.05 1.25
C LYS A 8 2.06 16.83 1.76
N PHE A 9 1.94 16.58 3.06
CA PHE A 9 2.43 15.37 3.68
C PHE A 9 1.58 14.16 3.23
N ALA A 10 2.23 13.11 2.70
CA ALA A 10 1.54 11.91 2.22
C ALA A 10 1.57 10.74 3.23
N GLY A 11 2.57 10.71 4.10
CA GLY A 11 2.78 9.65 5.08
C GLY A 11 4.25 9.42 5.40
N PHE A 12 4.51 8.65 6.44
CA PHE A 12 5.85 8.17 6.80
C PHE A 12 6.21 6.91 6.00
N SER A 13 7.51 6.62 5.84
CA SER A 13 7.99 5.37 5.21
C SER A 13 7.58 4.13 6.00
N ASN A 14 7.56 4.24 7.33
CA ASN A 14 7.24 3.15 8.26
C ASN A 14 5.97 3.45 9.07
N PRO A 15 4.77 3.50 8.44
CA PRO A 15 3.54 3.97 9.10
C PRO A 15 3.16 3.15 10.34
N LYS A 16 3.58 1.88 10.43
CA LYS A 16 3.35 1.01 11.60
C LYS A 16 4.03 1.54 12.87
N LEU A 17 5.18 2.20 12.76
CA LEU A 17 5.89 2.78 13.92
C LEU A 17 5.12 3.98 14.51
N TRP A 18 4.33 4.66 13.67
CA TRP A 18 3.53 5.83 14.00
C TRP A 18 2.11 5.50 14.50
N LYS A 19 1.89 4.27 14.98
CA LYS A 19 0.63 3.85 15.64
C LYS A 19 0.72 4.00 17.16
N LEU A 20 -0.22 4.74 17.76
CA LEU A 20 -0.29 4.98 19.21
C LEU A 20 -0.46 3.68 20.01
N GLU A 21 -1.17 2.71 19.43
CA GLU A 21 -1.48 1.41 20.03
C GLU A 21 -0.21 0.64 20.42
N ARG A 22 0.86 0.79 19.63
CA ARG A 22 2.15 0.15 19.90
C ARG A 22 2.74 0.55 21.25
N LEU A 23 2.50 1.80 21.66
CA LEU A 23 3.07 2.40 22.88
C LEU A 23 2.08 2.41 24.05
N LEU A 24 0.78 2.53 23.76
CA LEU A 24 -0.26 2.80 24.76
C LEU A 24 -1.32 1.69 24.89
N ALA A 25 -1.18 0.54 24.20
CA ALA A 25 -2.14 -0.58 24.35
C ALA A 25 -2.33 -1.03 25.81
N GLY A 26 -1.27 -0.97 26.62
CA GLY A 26 -1.33 -1.29 28.06
C GLY A 26 -2.01 -0.21 28.93
N ALA A 27 -2.38 0.94 28.36
CA ALA A 27 -3.01 2.06 29.06
C ALA A 27 -4.21 2.60 28.26
N PRO A 28 -5.36 1.90 28.25
CA PRO A 28 -6.51 2.23 27.40
C PRO A 28 -7.04 3.66 27.58
N GLU A 29 -7.05 4.19 28.80
CA GLU A 29 -7.46 5.58 29.07
C GLU A 29 -6.49 6.60 28.45
N ALA A 30 -5.19 6.33 28.48
CA ALA A 30 -4.17 7.17 27.87
C ALA A 30 -4.27 7.11 26.33
N LEU A 31 -4.46 5.91 25.77
CA LEU A 31 -4.68 5.71 24.33
C LEU A 31 -5.91 6.50 23.84
N ALA A 32 -7.04 6.39 24.55
CA ALA A 32 -8.27 7.11 24.20
C ALA A 32 -8.13 8.64 24.26
N ARG A 33 -7.24 9.15 25.12
CA ARG A 33 -6.90 10.58 25.17
C ARG A 33 -5.98 10.98 24.03
N ALA A 34 -4.98 10.17 23.74
CA ALA A 34 -4.01 10.42 22.68
C ALA A 34 -4.68 10.43 21.29
N GLN A 35 -5.60 9.51 21.02
CA GLN A 35 -6.34 9.43 19.74
C GLN A 35 -7.23 10.66 19.48
N LYS A 36 -7.56 11.46 20.50
CA LYS A 36 -8.32 12.71 20.36
C LYS A 36 -7.45 13.91 20.00
N LEU A 37 -6.13 13.78 20.05
CA LEU A 37 -5.21 14.88 19.71
C LEU A 37 -5.23 15.13 18.19
N PRO A 38 -4.92 16.36 17.73
CA PRO A 38 -4.59 16.59 16.34
C PRO A 38 -3.45 15.67 15.87
N GLN A 39 -3.49 15.23 14.61
CA GLN A 39 -2.57 14.23 14.08
C GLN A 39 -1.08 14.60 14.29
N GLU A 40 -0.70 15.86 14.09
CA GLU A 40 0.66 16.36 14.34
C GLU A 40 1.10 16.18 15.81
N GLN A 41 0.17 16.36 16.75
CA GLN A 41 0.43 16.15 18.17
C GLN A 41 0.50 14.67 18.53
N GLN A 42 -0.25 13.81 17.83
CA GLN A 42 -0.11 12.36 17.98
C GLN A 42 1.29 11.90 17.55
N TYR A 43 1.78 12.37 16.41
CA TYR A 43 3.13 12.08 15.95
C TYR A 43 4.19 12.57 16.93
N ARG A 44 4.06 13.81 17.42
CA ARG A 44 4.98 14.34 18.45
C ARG A 44 4.94 13.53 19.75
N LEU A 45 3.76 13.06 20.17
CA LEU A 45 3.64 12.22 21.36
C LEU A 45 4.35 10.88 21.17
N ILE A 46 4.19 10.25 20.01
CA ILE A 46 4.86 8.98 19.68
C ILE A 46 6.37 9.12 19.75
N GLU A 47 6.92 10.19 19.16
CA GLU A 47 8.36 10.49 19.21
C GLU A 47 8.85 10.70 20.65
N LEU A 48 8.10 11.43 21.49
CA LEU A 48 8.47 11.69 22.88
C LEU A 48 8.43 10.43 23.76
N LEU A 49 7.55 9.48 23.44
CA LEU A 49 7.40 8.23 24.17
C LEU A 49 8.39 7.14 23.72
N ASP A 50 8.99 7.28 22.54
CA ASP A 50 9.90 6.30 21.95
C ASP A 50 11.07 6.95 21.20
N PRO A 51 11.90 7.75 21.90
CA PRO A 51 12.96 8.54 21.27
C PRO A 51 14.06 7.69 20.62
N ASP A 52 14.26 6.46 21.09
CA ASP A 52 15.32 5.57 20.57
C ASP A 52 14.98 5.02 19.18
N THR A 53 13.68 4.82 18.90
CA THR A 53 13.21 4.33 17.59
C THR A 53 13.28 5.42 16.52
N PHE A 54 13.04 6.69 16.89
CA PHE A 54 12.97 7.81 15.94
C PHE A 54 14.25 8.64 15.95
N THR A 55 15.31 8.10 15.34
CA THR A 55 16.58 8.84 15.16
C THR A 55 16.55 9.83 14.00
N HIS A 56 15.65 9.63 13.04
CA HIS A 56 15.44 10.48 11.88
C HIS A 56 14.01 10.34 11.36
N TYR A 57 13.58 11.33 10.57
CA TYR A 57 12.27 11.33 9.92
C TYR A 57 12.39 10.90 8.47
N GLU A 58 11.62 9.90 8.10
CA GLU A 58 11.45 9.49 6.71
C GLU A 58 9.98 9.58 6.34
N PHE A 59 9.67 10.48 5.40
CA PHE A 59 8.31 10.72 4.96
C PHE A 59 8.26 11.14 3.51
N PHE A 60 7.08 10.97 2.94
CA PHE A 60 6.78 11.34 1.58
C PHE A 60 6.00 12.65 1.55
N LEU A 61 6.38 13.47 0.58
CA LEU A 61 5.69 14.70 0.22
C LEU A 61 5.15 14.54 -1.19
N VAL A 62 3.96 15.07 -1.41
CA VAL A 62 3.29 15.06 -2.72
C VAL A 62 2.95 16.48 -3.12
N LYS A 63 2.83 16.72 -4.42
CA LYS A 63 2.32 17.98 -4.93
C LYS A 63 0.80 17.88 -5.14
N GLY A 64 0.04 18.86 -4.63
CA GLY A 64 -1.42 18.88 -4.68
C GLY A 64 -2.09 17.97 -3.66
N GLU A 65 -3.38 17.67 -3.89
CA GLU A 65 -4.16 16.79 -3.02
C GLU A 65 -3.90 15.31 -3.30
N VAL A 66 -3.60 14.53 -2.27
CA VAL A 66 -3.62 13.07 -2.35
C VAL A 66 -5.03 12.58 -2.15
N GLN A 67 -5.66 12.09 -3.21
CA GLN A 67 -6.91 11.37 -3.11
C GLN A 67 -6.59 9.89 -2.88
N LYS A 68 -6.48 9.47 -1.61
CA LYS A 68 -6.37 8.05 -1.26
C LYS A 68 -7.77 7.43 -1.40
N LYS A 69 -7.93 6.53 -2.36
CA LYS A 69 -9.17 5.77 -2.51
C LYS A 69 -9.19 4.62 -1.50
N ASN A 70 -10.28 4.52 -0.74
CA ASN A 70 -10.53 3.35 0.10
C ASN A 70 -11.15 2.23 -0.75
N TRP A 71 -10.35 1.23 -1.12
CA TRP A 71 -10.80 0.12 -1.96
C TRP A 71 -11.74 -0.85 -1.21
N HIS A 72 -11.68 -0.91 0.12
CA HIS A 72 -12.60 -1.74 0.91
C HIS A 72 -14.05 -1.22 0.82
N GLU A 73 -14.23 0.07 0.64
CA GLU A 73 -15.55 0.72 0.47
C GLU A 73 -16.00 0.78 -1.00
N ALA A 74 -15.12 0.45 -1.95
CA ALA A 74 -15.43 0.50 -3.37
C ALA A 74 -16.40 -0.62 -3.77
N SER A 75 -17.27 -0.32 -4.73
CA SER A 75 -18.09 -1.33 -5.40
C SER A 75 -17.23 -2.32 -6.19
N GLU A 76 -17.78 -3.49 -6.49
CA GLU A 76 -17.08 -4.50 -7.29
C GLU A 76 -16.81 -3.97 -8.70
N GLU A 77 -17.77 -3.26 -9.30
CA GLU A 77 -17.63 -2.63 -10.61
C GLU A 77 -16.47 -1.61 -10.65
N GLU A 78 -16.27 -0.85 -9.57
CA GLU A 78 -15.15 0.09 -9.45
C GLU A 78 -13.80 -0.62 -9.35
N ILE A 79 -13.71 -1.73 -8.62
CA ILE A 79 -12.48 -2.54 -8.54
C ILE A 79 -12.18 -3.17 -9.90
N TYR A 80 -13.20 -3.75 -10.55
CA TYR A 80 -13.06 -4.44 -11.82
C TYR A 80 -12.73 -3.50 -13.00
N SER A 81 -13.08 -2.22 -12.90
CA SER A 81 -12.70 -1.19 -13.87
C SER A 81 -11.34 -0.54 -13.61
N ALA A 82 -10.77 -0.70 -12.41
CA ALA A 82 -9.45 -0.17 -12.08
C ALA A 82 -8.34 -0.91 -12.82
N LYS A 83 -7.24 -0.23 -13.10
CA LYS A 83 -6.04 -0.84 -13.68
C LYS A 83 -5.19 -1.46 -12.58
N ALA A 84 -4.80 -2.72 -12.78
CA ALA A 84 -4.01 -3.48 -11.83
C ALA A 84 -2.50 -3.40 -12.14
N ILE A 85 -1.71 -3.14 -11.10
CA ILE A 85 -0.25 -3.00 -11.18
C ILE A 85 0.36 -3.86 -10.08
N ARG A 86 1.22 -4.81 -10.45
CA ARG A 86 1.97 -5.62 -9.49
C ARG A 86 3.16 -4.83 -8.95
N GLN A 87 3.40 -4.94 -7.64
CA GLN A 87 4.61 -4.41 -7.02
C GLN A 87 5.87 -5.00 -7.69
N ALA A 88 6.80 -4.14 -8.09
CA ALA A 88 8.02 -4.57 -8.78
C ALA A 88 9.01 -5.34 -7.87
N GLY A 89 9.07 -5.00 -6.59
CA GLY A 89 10.07 -5.51 -5.63
C GLY A 89 9.70 -6.79 -4.90
N ILE A 90 8.75 -7.59 -5.40
CA ILE A 90 8.35 -8.84 -4.75
C ILE A 90 9.53 -9.82 -4.76
N GLN A 91 9.86 -10.40 -3.60
CA GLN A 91 11.00 -11.32 -3.48
C GLN A 91 10.63 -12.59 -2.69
N PRO A 92 10.95 -13.79 -3.18
CA PRO A 92 11.31 -14.07 -4.58
C PRO A 92 10.12 -13.83 -5.52
N TRP A 93 10.39 -13.46 -6.78
CA TRP A 93 9.38 -13.40 -7.83
C TRP A 93 9.98 -13.90 -9.15
N PRO A 94 9.27 -14.74 -9.93
CA PRO A 94 7.95 -15.34 -9.64
C PRO A 94 8.04 -16.51 -8.64
N ALA A 95 7.15 -16.51 -7.64
CA ALA A 95 6.98 -17.61 -6.67
C ALA A 95 5.60 -17.52 -5.99
N ASP A 96 5.08 -18.65 -5.50
CA ASP A 96 3.85 -18.72 -4.69
C ASP A 96 4.06 -18.31 -3.21
N ARG A 97 5.32 -18.27 -2.77
CA ARG A 97 5.75 -17.88 -1.43
C ARG A 97 6.76 -16.75 -1.50
N VAL A 98 6.41 -15.62 -0.90
CA VAL A 98 7.16 -14.36 -0.99
C VAL A 98 7.36 -13.72 0.38
N PHE A 99 8.25 -12.74 0.47
CA PHE A 99 8.40 -11.89 1.63
C PHE A 99 7.53 -10.64 1.51
N ASP A 100 6.81 -10.31 2.57
CA ASP A 100 6.19 -8.98 2.71
C ASP A 100 7.25 -7.91 3.11
N GLN A 101 6.79 -6.66 3.24
CA GLN A 101 7.61 -5.52 3.68
C GLN A 101 8.28 -5.70 5.06
N ASP A 102 7.74 -6.57 5.92
CA ASP A 102 8.28 -6.88 7.24
C ASP A 102 9.15 -8.17 7.23
N TYR A 103 9.44 -8.73 6.05
CA TYR A 103 10.13 -10.01 5.86
C TYR A 103 9.39 -11.23 6.43
N ASN A 104 8.08 -11.17 6.60
CA ASN A 104 7.28 -12.35 6.88
C ASN A 104 7.05 -13.15 5.60
N LEU A 105 7.03 -14.48 5.73
CA LEU A 105 6.69 -15.35 4.61
C LEU A 105 5.17 -15.33 4.37
N VAL A 106 4.76 -14.91 3.19
CA VAL A 106 3.37 -14.91 2.72
C VAL A 106 3.21 -15.93 1.61
N GLN A 107 2.14 -16.72 1.67
CA GLN A 107 1.75 -17.62 0.59
C GLN A 107 0.53 -17.05 -0.14
N PHE A 108 0.63 -17.00 -1.47
CA PHE A 108 -0.46 -16.65 -2.37
C PHE A 108 -1.41 -17.84 -2.55
N THR A 109 -2.69 -17.56 -2.80
CA THR A 109 -3.59 -18.55 -3.39
C THR A 109 -3.22 -18.76 -4.86
N ASP A 110 -3.68 -19.85 -5.46
CA ASP A 110 -3.45 -20.12 -6.88
C ASP A 110 -4.05 -19.00 -7.76
N ALA A 111 -5.20 -18.46 -7.36
CA ALA A 111 -5.87 -17.35 -8.06
C ALA A 111 -5.08 -16.02 -7.92
N GLU A 112 -4.59 -15.70 -6.71
CA GLU A 112 -3.74 -14.53 -6.48
C GLU A 112 -2.43 -14.59 -7.28
N TYR A 113 -1.76 -15.74 -7.26
CA TYR A 113 -0.50 -15.93 -7.99
C TYR A 113 -0.72 -15.83 -9.50
N ALA A 114 -1.76 -16.46 -10.04
CA ALA A 114 -2.12 -16.37 -11.46
C ALA A 114 -2.50 -14.93 -11.85
N PHE A 115 -3.24 -14.22 -10.99
CA PHE A 115 -3.64 -12.83 -11.22
C PHE A 115 -2.43 -11.90 -11.27
N LEU A 116 -1.52 -12.00 -10.30
CA LEU A 116 -0.31 -11.17 -10.24
C LEU A 116 0.64 -11.42 -11.42
N GLN A 117 0.73 -12.64 -11.95
CA GLN A 117 1.51 -12.92 -13.16
C GLN A 117 0.97 -12.22 -14.41
N LEU A 118 -0.34 -11.96 -14.47
CA LEU A 118 -0.97 -11.26 -15.59
C LEU A 118 -1.00 -9.74 -15.41
N CYS A 119 -0.67 -9.24 -14.21
CA CYS A 119 -0.58 -7.82 -13.93
C CYS A 119 0.75 -7.26 -14.46
N ALA A 120 0.66 -6.11 -15.15
CA ALA A 120 1.84 -5.34 -15.48
C ALA A 120 2.63 -5.00 -14.21
N GLN A 121 3.96 -5.07 -14.30
CA GLN A 121 4.83 -4.59 -13.24
C GLN A 121 4.76 -3.07 -13.12
N ASP A 122 4.94 -2.54 -11.91
CA ASP A 122 5.06 -1.10 -11.69
C ASP A 122 6.11 -0.46 -12.63
N PRO A 123 5.69 0.44 -13.54
CA PRO A 123 6.55 1.02 -14.57
C PRO A 123 7.54 2.05 -14.03
N THR A 124 7.43 2.42 -12.74
CA THR A 124 8.32 3.41 -12.11
C THR A 124 9.66 2.83 -11.66
N VAL A 125 9.83 1.51 -11.74
CA VAL A 125 11.11 0.85 -11.49
C VAL A 125 11.86 0.72 -12.81
N GLU A 126 13.00 1.42 -12.94
CA GLU A 126 13.96 1.18 -14.03
C GLU A 126 14.40 -0.29 -13.97
N THR A 127 13.86 -1.12 -14.87
CA THR A 127 14.47 -2.40 -15.17
C THR A 127 15.73 -2.11 -15.98
N PHE A 128 16.88 -2.69 -15.60
CA PHE A 128 18.14 -2.55 -16.33
C PHE A 128 18.09 -3.16 -17.75
N GLU A 129 16.98 -3.81 -18.10
CA GLU A 129 16.71 -4.42 -19.39
C GLU A 129 15.65 -3.62 -20.14
N TYR A 130 15.96 -3.27 -21.40
CA TYR A 130 15.11 -2.54 -22.34
C TYR A 130 13.91 -3.37 -22.83
N GLU A 131 13.17 -3.99 -21.93
CA GLU A 131 11.90 -4.64 -22.27
C GLU A 131 10.78 -3.61 -22.29
N GLU A 132 9.83 -3.78 -23.23
CA GLU A 132 8.68 -2.89 -23.37
C GLU A 132 7.90 -2.88 -22.04
N VAL A 133 7.74 -1.70 -21.45
CA VAL A 133 6.95 -1.52 -20.23
C VAL A 133 5.50 -1.95 -20.52
N GLU A 134 5.08 -3.06 -19.92
CA GLU A 134 3.71 -3.54 -20.09
C GLU A 134 2.71 -2.50 -19.56
N GLU A 135 1.72 -2.12 -20.38
CA GLU A 135 0.69 -1.19 -19.94
C GLU A 135 -0.27 -1.87 -18.94
N PRO A 136 -0.55 -1.24 -17.78
CA PRO A 136 -1.53 -1.75 -16.84
C PRO A 136 -2.93 -1.92 -17.45
N GLN A 137 -3.49 -3.12 -17.29
CA GLN A 137 -4.82 -3.51 -17.80
C GLN A 137 -5.88 -3.43 -16.71
N ALA A 138 -7.15 -3.30 -17.11
CA ALA A 138 -8.24 -3.31 -16.14
C ALA A 138 -8.39 -4.70 -15.51
N VAL A 139 -8.74 -4.76 -14.23
CA VAL A 139 -8.93 -6.00 -13.48
C VAL A 139 -9.87 -6.96 -14.22
N LYS A 140 -11.00 -6.47 -14.74
CA LYS A 140 -11.95 -7.28 -15.53
C LYS A 140 -11.33 -7.96 -16.76
N ASP A 141 -10.38 -7.30 -17.42
CA ASP A 141 -9.75 -7.81 -18.63
C ASP A 141 -8.70 -8.87 -18.30
N ILE A 142 -8.07 -8.76 -17.12
CA ILE A 142 -7.18 -9.78 -16.57
C ILE A 142 -8.00 -11.00 -16.14
N VAL A 143 -9.07 -10.78 -15.36
CA VAL A 143 -9.95 -11.86 -14.86
C VAL A 143 -10.56 -12.67 -16.01
N ALA A 144 -10.90 -12.03 -17.12
CA ALA A 144 -11.43 -12.72 -18.31
C ALA A 144 -10.43 -13.71 -18.96
N LYS A 145 -9.14 -13.62 -18.66
CA LYS A 145 -8.08 -14.52 -19.15
C LYS A 145 -7.77 -15.66 -18.18
N MET A 146 -8.26 -15.60 -16.96
CA MET A 146 -7.96 -16.57 -15.91
C MET A 146 -8.87 -17.81 -16.04
N GLU A 147 -8.32 -19.00 -15.81
CA GLU A 147 -9.11 -20.24 -15.73
C GLU A 147 -9.99 -20.27 -14.47
N SER A 148 -9.46 -19.75 -13.35
CA SER A 148 -10.18 -19.55 -12.10
C SER A 148 -10.13 -18.07 -11.73
N PRO A 149 -11.25 -17.35 -11.73
CA PRO A 149 -11.27 -15.92 -11.44
C PRO A 149 -10.90 -15.66 -9.97
N ILE A 150 -10.09 -14.62 -9.74
CA ILE A 150 -9.82 -14.09 -8.40
C ILE A 150 -11.06 -13.41 -7.83
N THR A 151 -11.29 -13.53 -6.52
CA THR A 151 -12.41 -12.84 -5.85
C THR A 151 -12.06 -11.40 -5.45
N LYS A 152 -13.08 -10.61 -5.12
CA LYS A 152 -12.90 -9.27 -4.53
C LYS A 152 -12.06 -9.34 -3.25
N GLU A 153 -12.32 -10.31 -2.38
CA GLU A 153 -11.62 -10.45 -1.10
C GLU A 153 -10.14 -10.78 -1.30
N GLU A 154 -9.80 -11.60 -2.29
CA GLU A 154 -8.41 -11.89 -2.66
C GLU A 154 -7.70 -10.65 -3.24
N ILE A 155 -8.38 -9.88 -4.09
CA ILE A 155 -7.86 -8.59 -4.59
C ILE A 155 -7.58 -7.62 -3.43
N LEU A 156 -8.54 -7.49 -2.49
CA LEU A 156 -8.38 -6.63 -1.32
C LEU A 156 -7.24 -7.11 -0.42
N ARG A 157 -7.08 -8.42 -0.25
CA ARG A 157 -5.94 -8.98 0.49
C ARG A 157 -4.61 -8.62 -0.17
N LEU A 158 -4.50 -8.70 -1.49
CA LEU A 158 -3.28 -8.29 -2.20
C LEU A 158 -2.96 -6.79 -2.06
N LEU A 159 -4.00 -5.94 -1.99
CA LEU A 159 -3.84 -4.51 -1.68
C LEU A 159 -3.38 -4.27 -0.25
N ASP A 160 -3.95 -4.97 0.72
CA ASP A 160 -3.59 -4.87 2.15
C ASP A 160 -2.15 -5.35 2.40
N LEU A 161 -1.69 -6.32 1.60
CA LEU A 161 -0.32 -6.82 1.62
C LEU A 161 0.66 -5.99 0.78
N GLU A 162 0.17 -4.95 0.08
CA GLU A 162 0.96 -4.05 -0.78
C GLU A 162 1.66 -4.75 -1.96
N PHE A 163 1.18 -5.92 -2.37
CA PHE A 163 1.66 -6.64 -3.57
C PHE A 163 0.98 -6.19 -4.86
N LEU A 164 -0.16 -5.51 -4.72
CA LEU A 164 -0.97 -4.98 -5.80
C LEU A 164 -1.29 -3.51 -5.56
N PHE A 165 -1.25 -2.71 -6.61
CA PHE A 165 -1.79 -1.36 -6.64
C PHE A 165 -2.91 -1.28 -7.67
N LEU A 166 -3.97 -0.56 -7.32
CA LEU A 166 -5.07 -0.26 -8.24
C LEU A 166 -5.07 1.22 -8.59
N GLN A 167 -5.07 1.51 -9.88
CA GLN A 167 -5.29 2.85 -10.41
C GLN A 167 -6.76 2.99 -10.82
N PRO A 168 -7.52 3.94 -10.25
CA PRO A 168 -8.91 4.17 -10.67
C PRO A 168 -9.00 4.47 -12.16
N SER A 169 -10.02 3.95 -12.84
CA SER A 169 -10.37 4.46 -14.17
C SER A 169 -10.78 5.93 -14.03
N LYS A 170 -10.31 6.77 -14.95
CA LYS A 170 -10.80 8.14 -15.11
C LYS A 170 -12.25 8.15 -15.56
#